data_AF-A0A835I8E7-F1
#
_entry.id   AF-A0A835I8E7-F1
#
_cell.length_a   1.000
_cell.length_b   1.000
_cell.length_c   1.000
_cell.angle_alpha   90.00
_cell.angle_beta   90.00
_cell.angle_gamma   90.00
#
_symmetry.space_group_name_H-M   'P 1'
#
loop_
_entity.id
_entity.type
_entity.pdbx_description
1 polymer ?
#
loop_
_entity_poly.entity_id
_entity_poly.type
_entity_poly.pdbx_seq_one_letter_code
_entity_poly.pdbx_strand_id
1 'polypeptide(L)'
;MTHKNVGVYSYNSSKKKKSSSPLLKLILKMSSSTQSTSSAIDFLTLCHSLKVTKRTGWVRKEIKNPESIADHMYRMALMALISADMPAVDRHKCIKMAIVHDIAEAKEISELWMEYEENSSPEAKVVKDFDKVEMILQALEYENGMTSIFLLFSY
;
A
#
# COMPACT_ATOMS: atom_id res chain seq x y z
N MET A 1 -23.29 -31.58 -68.79
CA MET A 1 -24.22 -32.73 -68.68
C MET A 1 -23.51 -33.90 -69.36
N THR A 2 -23.07 -34.98 -68.72
CA THR A 2 -23.73 -35.83 -67.71
C THR A 2 -22.70 -36.61 -66.87
N HIS A 3 -23.13 -36.98 -65.66
CA HIS A 3 -22.45 -37.76 -64.60
C HIS A 3 -22.31 -39.27 -64.89
N LYS A 4 -21.31 -39.92 -64.25
CA LYS A 4 -21.40 -41.00 -63.21
C LYS A 4 -20.06 -41.77 -63.16
N ASN A 5 -19.26 -41.73 -62.08
CA ASN A 5 -19.33 -42.35 -60.74
C ASN A 5 -18.79 -43.79 -60.62
N VAL A 6 -18.23 -44.07 -59.42
CA VAL A 6 -17.75 -45.34 -58.79
C VAL A 6 -16.22 -45.54 -58.88
N GLY A 7 -15.42 -45.72 -57.82
CA GLY A 7 -15.59 -45.73 -56.36
C GLY A 7 -14.35 -46.35 -55.66
N VAL A 8 -14.02 -45.85 -54.45
CA VAL A 8 -13.45 -46.51 -53.23
C VAL A 8 -12.07 -47.26 -53.36
N TYR A 9 -11.01 -47.13 -52.54
CA TYR A 9 -10.77 -47.23 -51.08
C TYR A 9 -9.40 -46.57 -50.74
N SER A 10 -9.29 -45.62 -49.80
CA SER A 10 -9.06 -45.71 -48.33
C SER A 10 -7.65 -46.13 -47.86
N TYR A 11 -6.92 -45.19 -47.24
CA TYR A 11 -6.20 -45.46 -45.99
C TYR A 11 -6.21 -44.21 -45.09
N ASN A 12 -6.60 -44.44 -43.85
CA ASN A 12 -6.91 -43.45 -42.82
C ASN A 12 -5.85 -43.59 -41.73
N SER A 13 -5.19 -42.52 -41.28
CA SER A 13 -4.62 -42.50 -39.93
C SER A 13 -4.32 -41.10 -39.39
N SER A 14 -5.19 -40.67 -38.48
CA SER A 14 -4.79 -40.29 -37.12
C SER A 14 -3.91 -39.04 -36.91
N LYS A 15 -4.59 -37.98 -36.46
CA LYS A 15 -4.32 -37.25 -35.20
C LYS A 15 -2.89 -37.36 -34.64
N LYS A 16 -2.22 -36.20 -34.44
CA LYS A 16 -1.38 -35.90 -33.27
C LYS A 16 -1.15 -34.38 -33.19
N LYS A 17 -2.05 -33.64 -32.52
CA LYS A 17 -1.90 -33.15 -31.13
C LYS A 17 -0.53 -32.53 -30.81
N LYS A 18 -0.57 -31.19 -30.67
CA LYS A 18 0.24 -30.29 -29.82
C LYS A 18 1.43 -30.94 -29.11
N SER A 19 2.64 -30.51 -29.48
CA SER A 19 3.78 -30.50 -28.59
C SER A 19 4.47 -29.13 -28.67
N SER A 20 3.79 -28.10 -28.16
CA SER A 20 4.52 -26.94 -27.65
C SER A 20 5.43 -27.48 -26.55
N SER A 21 6.74 -27.49 -26.81
CA SER A 21 7.72 -28.11 -25.93
C SER A 21 7.53 -27.59 -24.50
N PRO A 22 7.74 -28.42 -23.47
CA PRO A 22 7.70 -27.98 -22.08
C PRO A 22 8.63 -26.76 -21.87
N LEU A 23 9.75 -26.74 -22.60
CA LEU A 23 10.67 -25.61 -22.69
C LEU A 23 10.04 -24.35 -23.29
N LEU A 24 9.28 -24.43 -24.40
CA LEU A 24 8.57 -23.27 -24.98
C LEU A 24 7.50 -22.73 -24.03
N LYS A 25 6.78 -23.60 -23.30
CA LYS A 25 5.82 -23.17 -22.28
C LYS A 25 6.51 -22.58 -21.04
N LEU A 26 7.67 -23.10 -20.66
CA LEU A 26 8.45 -22.60 -19.53
C LEU A 26 9.08 -21.23 -19.87
N ILE A 27 9.63 -21.08 -21.08
CA ILE A 27 10.18 -19.80 -21.58
C ILE A 27 9.09 -18.73 -21.68
N LEU A 28 7.91 -19.08 -22.21
CA LEU A 28 6.75 -18.17 -22.26
C LEU A 28 6.18 -17.82 -20.88
N LYS A 29 6.31 -18.72 -19.90
CA LYS A 29 5.89 -18.49 -18.50
C LYS A 29 6.93 -17.72 -17.68
N MET A 30 8.21 -17.78 -18.07
CA MET A 30 9.28 -16.96 -17.50
C MET A 30 9.23 -15.52 -18.02
N SER A 31 8.82 -15.31 -19.27
CA SER A 31 8.59 -13.96 -19.83
C SER A 31 7.41 -13.21 -19.22
N SER A 32 6.56 -13.86 -18.42
CA SER A 32 5.44 -13.23 -17.70
C SER A 32 5.74 -12.91 -16.24
N SER A 33 7.01 -13.00 -15.79
CA SER A 33 7.39 -12.79 -14.38
C SER A 33 8.43 -11.70 -14.16
N THR A 34 8.49 -10.70 -15.05
CA THR A 34 9.05 -9.40 -14.67
C THR A 34 7.99 -8.65 -13.87
N GLN A 35 7.84 -8.95 -12.58
CA GLN A 35 7.34 -7.90 -11.69
C GLN A 35 8.43 -6.83 -11.74
N SER A 36 8.17 -5.81 -12.56
CA SER A 36 9.18 -4.88 -13.05
C SER A 36 9.84 -4.21 -11.86
N THR A 37 11.17 -4.13 -11.82
CA THR A 37 11.91 -3.27 -10.90
C THR A 37 11.36 -1.83 -10.89
N SER A 38 10.69 -1.43 -11.98
CA SER A 38 9.88 -0.21 -12.07
C SER A 38 8.86 -0.08 -10.94
N SER A 39 8.03 -1.10 -10.62
CA SER A 39 6.92 -0.90 -9.68
C SER A 39 7.37 -0.62 -8.25
N ALA A 40 8.46 -1.25 -7.80
CA ALA A 40 9.04 -0.96 -6.49
C ALA A 40 9.70 0.43 -6.45
N ILE A 41 10.38 0.83 -7.52
CA ILE A 41 10.96 2.18 -7.64
C ILE A 41 9.85 3.24 -7.71
N ASP A 42 8.77 2.98 -8.43
CA ASP A 42 7.59 3.84 -8.54
C ASP A 42 6.92 3.98 -7.17
N PHE A 43 6.77 2.89 -6.42
CA PHE A 43 6.28 2.91 -5.03
C PHE A 43 7.19 3.72 -4.11
N LEU A 44 8.51 3.51 -4.16
CA LEU A 44 9.47 4.28 -3.37
C LEU A 44 9.47 5.76 -3.76
N THR A 45 9.23 6.07 -5.04
CA THR A 45 9.10 7.45 -5.54
C THR A 45 7.81 8.10 -5.05
N LEU A 46 6.70 7.36 -5.02
CA LEU A 46 5.45 7.79 -4.38
C LEU A 46 5.68 8.08 -2.90
N CYS A 47 6.31 7.16 -2.16
CA CYS A 47 6.64 7.37 -0.74
C CYS A 47 7.58 8.57 -0.53
N HIS A 48 8.51 8.82 -1.45
CA HIS A 48 9.34 10.02 -1.40
C HIS A 48 8.51 11.31 -1.53
N SER A 49 7.48 11.33 -2.38
CA SER A 49 6.61 12.50 -2.54
C SER A 49 5.89 12.90 -1.23
N LEU A 50 5.66 11.95 -0.32
CA LEU A 50 5.05 12.21 0.99
C LEU A 50 5.96 13.03 1.92
N LYS A 51 7.29 12.98 1.71
CA LYS A 51 8.27 13.78 2.49
C LYS A 51 8.26 15.26 2.13
N VAL A 52 7.82 15.59 0.91
CA VAL A 52 7.77 16.98 0.44
C VAL A 52 6.35 17.54 0.46
N THR A 53 5.34 16.68 0.49
CA THR A 53 3.93 17.08 0.55
C THR A 53 3.56 17.53 1.95
N LYS A 54 3.13 18.79 2.07
CA LYS A 54 2.72 19.39 3.35
C LYS A 54 1.28 19.04 3.70
N ARG A 55 1.00 18.78 4.98
CA ARG A 55 -0.36 18.51 5.47
C ARG A 55 -1.25 19.74 5.22
N THR A 56 -2.29 19.54 4.41
CA THR A 56 -3.13 20.62 3.87
C THR A 56 -3.86 21.41 4.96
N GLY A 57 -4.21 20.78 6.07
CA GLY A 57 -4.80 21.43 7.24
C GLY A 57 -3.92 22.57 7.78
N TRP A 58 -2.61 22.31 7.95
CA TRP A 58 -1.66 23.30 8.47
C TRP A 58 -1.34 24.39 7.45
N VAL A 59 -1.26 24.04 6.16
CA VAL A 59 -1.10 25.01 5.07
C VAL A 59 -2.25 26.01 5.05
N ARG A 60 -3.49 25.53 5.18
CA ARG A 60 -4.69 26.39 5.24
C ARG A 60 -4.76 27.27 6.49
N LYS A 61 -4.06 26.86 7.56
CA LYS A 61 -3.91 27.64 8.79
C LYS A 61 -2.69 28.58 8.76
N GLU A 62 -2.02 28.70 7.61
CA GLU A 62 -0.87 29.57 7.38
C GLU A 62 0.30 29.31 8.35
N ILE A 63 0.40 28.06 8.85
CA ILE A 63 1.53 27.65 9.69
C ILE A 63 2.82 27.71 8.86
N LYS A 64 3.84 28.40 9.40
CA LYS A 64 5.16 28.47 8.78
C LYS A 64 5.86 27.11 8.89
N ASN A 65 6.45 26.65 7.79
CA ASN A 65 7.17 25.37 7.71
C ASN A 65 6.37 24.19 8.30
N PRO A 66 5.16 23.91 7.78
CA PRO A 66 4.35 22.81 8.30
C PRO A 66 5.06 21.48 8.07
N GLU A 67 4.73 20.50 8.90
CA GLU A 67 5.13 19.10 8.74
C GLU A 67 4.70 18.53 7.37
N SER A 68 5.44 17.53 6.92
CA SER A 68 5.06 16.70 5.77
C SER A 68 4.13 15.56 6.18
N ILE A 69 3.47 14.94 5.19
CA ILE A 69 2.65 13.73 5.42
C ILE A 69 3.54 12.60 5.99
N ALA A 70 4.78 12.47 5.52
CA ALA A 70 5.71 11.47 6.04
C ALA A 70 6.10 11.70 7.52
N ASP A 71 6.23 12.96 7.96
CA ASP A 71 6.52 13.30 9.36
C ASP A 71 5.38 12.83 10.28
N HIS A 72 4.14 13.15 9.88
CA HIS A 72 2.91 12.73 10.55
C HIS A 72 2.82 11.19 10.69
N MET A 73 2.96 10.47 9.58
CA MET A 73 2.88 9.00 9.55
C MET A 73 3.99 8.35 10.39
N TYR A 74 5.19 8.93 10.39
CA TYR A 74 6.30 8.46 11.22
C TYR A 74 5.95 8.55 12.71
N ARG A 75 5.40 9.68 13.17
CA ARG A 75 5.02 9.84 14.58
C ARG A 75 3.86 8.92 14.95
N MET A 76 2.88 8.71 14.08
CA MET A 76 1.82 7.72 14.31
C MET A 76 2.36 6.29 14.45
N ALA A 77 3.31 5.89 13.60
CA ALA A 77 3.93 4.58 13.69
C ALA A 77 4.70 4.39 15.02
N LEU A 78 5.39 5.44 15.48
CA LEU A 78 6.02 5.44 16.80
C LEU A 78 5.00 5.39 17.94
N MET A 79 3.85 6.07 17.84
CA MET A 79 2.77 5.98 18.82
C MET A 79 2.22 4.56 18.93
N ALA A 80 2.05 3.87 17.79
CA ALA A 80 1.63 2.46 17.76
C ALA A 80 2.68 1.50 18.33
N LEU A 81 3.97 1.74 18.06
CA LEU A 81 5.08 0.98 18.64
C LEU A 81 5.12 1.16 20.17
N ILE A 82 4.98 2.43 20.54
CA ILE A 82 4.67 3.07 21.82
C ILE A 82 3.67 2.41 22.76
N SER A 83 2.51 2.11 22.18
CA SER A 83 1.28 1.93 22.92
C SER A 83 1.33 0.69 23.80
N ALA A 84 0.64 0.72 24.94
CA ALA A 84 0.44 -0.48 25.75
C ALA A 84 -0.30 -1.55 24.93
N ASP A 85 -0.04 -2.82 25.24
CA ASP A 85 -0.82 -3.91 24.64
C ASP A 85 -2.29 -3.78 25.01
N MET A 86 -3.14 -3.79 23.98
CA MET A 86 -4.58 -3.77 24.16
C MET A 86 -5.13 -5.16 23.81
N PRO A 87 -5.98 -5.74 24.66
CA PRO A 87 -6.68 -6.98 24.33
C PRO A 87 -7.43 -6.84 23.00
N ALA A 88 -7.29 -7.83 22.12
CA ALA A 88 -7.93 -7.87 20.79
C ALA A 88 -7.43 -6.84 19.76
N VAL A 89 -6.27 -6.21 19.97
CA VAL A 89 -5.63 -5.33 18.98
C VAL A 89 -4.23 -5.85 18.67
N ASP A 90 -3.96 -6.16 17.40
CA ASP A 90 -2.60 -6.51 16.95
C ASP A 90 -1.75 -5.25 16.73
N ARG A 91 -0.79 -5.03 17.64
CA ARG A 91 0.16 -3.92 17.58
C ARG A 91 0.96 -3.89 16.27
N HIS A 92 1.42 -5.03 15.77
CA HIS A 92 2.18 -5.09 14.52
C HIS A 92 1.32 -4.65 13.34
N LYS A 93 0.03 -5.01 13.35
CA LYS A 93 -0.93 -4.56 12.35
C LYS A 93 -1.20 -3.06 12.46
N CYS A 94 -1.32 -2.50 13.67
CA CYS A 94 -1.43 -1.05 13.88
C CYS A 94 -0.21 -0.29 13.33
N ILE A 95 1.02 -0.76 13.59
CA ILE A 95 2.24 -0.12 13.06
C ILE A 95 2.24 -0.14 11.53
N LYS A 96 1.94 -1.29 10.92
CA LYS A 96 1.86 -1.42 9.45
C LYS A 96 0.80 -0.48 8.87
N MET A 97 -0.37 -0.42 9.49
CA MET A 97 -1.47 0.43 9.05
C MET A 97 -1.10 1.92 9.18
N ALA A 98 -0.48 2.34 10.28
CA ALA A 98 0.00 3.72 10.47
C ALA A 98 1.00 4.15 9.38
N ILE A 99 1.91 3.27 8.97
CA ILE A 99 2.92 3.54 7.93
C ILE A 99 2.29 3.64 6.53
N VAL A 100 1.08 3.14 6.30
CA VAL A 100 0.52 3.02 4.94
C VAL A 100 -0.81 3.74 4.73
N HIS A 101 -1.48 4.18 5.79
CA HIS A 101 -2.83 4.73 5.70
C HIS A 101 -2.93 5.96 4.79
N ASP A 102 -1.97 6.87 4.89
CA ASP A 102 -1.89 8.10 4.07
C ASP A 102 -1.13 7.88 2.73
N ILE A 103 -0.76 6.64 2.38
CA ILE A 103 -0.10 6.32 1.11
C ILE A 103 -1.10 6.24 -0.06
N ALA A 104 -2.35 5.84 0.21
CA ALA A 104 -3.58 5.85 -0.60
C ALA A 104 -3.59 5.67 -2.16
N GLU A 105 -2.49 5.45 -2.87
CA GLU A 105 -2.46 5.27 -4.35
C GLU A 105 -1.72 3.99 -4.80
N ALA A 106 -1.12 3.24 -3.87
CA ALA A 106 -0.42 2.01 -4.21
C ALA A 106 -1.36 0.80 -4.15
N LYS A 107 -1.71 0.24 -5.32
CA LYS A 107 -2.54 -0.98 -5.49
C LYS A 107 -2.15 -2.17 -4.57
N GLU A 108 -0.91 -2.22 -4.09
CA GLU A 108 -0.40 -3.31 -3.25
C GLU A 108 -0.84 -3.25 -1.77
N ILE A 109 -1.38 -2.12 -1.30
CA ILE A 109 -1.80 -1.95 0.11
C ILE A 109 -3.29 -1.63 0.23
N SER A 110 -4.02 -1.85 -0.85
CA SER A 110 -5.47 -1.58 -0.96
C SER A 110 -6.27 -2.20 0.18
N GLU A 111 -5.92 -3.40 0.66
CA GLU A 111 -6.67 -4.08 1.71
C GLU A 111 -6.58 -3.36 3.07
N LEU A 112 -5.36 -2.95 3.48
CA LEU A 112 -5.18 -2.20 4.73
C LEU A 112 -5.77 -0.79 4.63
N TRP A 113 -5.68 -0.16 3.46
CA TRP A 113 -6.28 1.15 3.22
C TRP A 113 -7.81 1.07 3.30
N MET A 114 -8.44 0.11 2.62
CA MET A 114 -9.88 -0.11 2.70
C MET A 114 -10.31 -0.42 4.14
N GLU A 115 -9.58 -1.27 4.85
CA GLU A 115 -9.85 -1.58 6.25
C GLU A 115 -9.79 -0.34 7.15
N TYR A 116 -8.78 0.51 6.96
CA TYR A 116 -8.64 1.79 7.66
C TYR A 116 -9.79 2.74 7.33
N GLU A 117 -10.09 2.96 6.05
CA GLU A 117 -11.14 3.88 5.59
C GLU A 117 -12.52 3.46 6.09
N GLU A 118 -12.86 2.18 5.99
CA GLU A 118 -14.13 1.63 6.46
C GLU A 118 -14.25 1.57 7.98
N ASN A 119 -13.16 1.82 8.71
CA ASN A 119 -13.11 1.75 10.17
C ASN A 119 -13.62 0.40 10.71
N SER A 120 -13.34 -0.67 9.97
CA SER A 120 -14.02 -1.97 10.10
C SER A 120 -13.42 -2.87 11.18
N SER A 121 -12.15 -2.64 11.56
CA SER A 121 -11.43 -3.42 12.57
C SER A 121 -11.13 -2.64 13.86
N PRO A 122 -10.80 -3.34 14.97
CA PRO A 122 -10.24 -2.70 16.16
C PRO A 122 -8.97 -1.91 15.86
N GLU A 123 -8.09 -2.43 15.00
CA GLU A 123 -6.85 -1.75 14.61
C GLU A 123 -7.12 -0.45 13.84
N ALA A 124 -8.08 -0.45 12.91
CA ALA A 124 -8.47 0.73 12.15
C ALA A 124 -8.99 1.85 13.06
N LYS A 125 -9.79 1.49 14.07
CA LYS A 125 -10.30 2.45 15.07
C LYS A 125 -9.17 3.06 15.88
N VAL A 126 -8.24 2.23 16.36
CA VAL A 126 -7.07 2.68 17.11
C VAL A 126 -6.20 3.62 16.26
N VAL A 127 -5.92 3.26 15.01
CA VAL A 127 -5.08 4.07 14.12
C VAL A 127 -5.75 5.40 13.78
N LYS A 128 -7.08 5.45 13.60
CA LYS A 128 -7.83 6.72 13.46
C LYS A 128 -7.77 7.58 14.72
N ASP A 129 -7.73 6.97 15.90
CA ASP A 129 -7.57 7.73 17.14
C ASP A 129 -6.14 8.26 17.30
N PHE A 130 -5.12 7.50 16.86
CA PHE A 130 -3.76 8.01 16.77
C PHE A 130 -3.65 9.21 15.83
N ASP A 131 -4.29 9.20 14.65
CA ASP A 131 -4.29 10.34 13.72
C ASP A 131 -4.85 11.62 14.40
N LYS A 132 -5.96 11.50 15.13
CA LYS A 132 -6.52 12.64 15.89
C LYS A 132 -5.60 13.15 16.98
N VAL A 133 -5.01 12.25 17.78
CA VAL A 133 -4.12 12.62 18.88
C VAL A 133 -2.86 13.29 18.34
N GLU A 134 -2.28 12.71 17.28
CA GLU A 134 -1.11 13.25 16.60
C GLU A 134 -1.39 14.66 16.06
N MET A 135 -2.55 14.86 15.41
CA MET A 135 -2.97 16.17 14.92
C MET A 135 -3.05 17.21 16.05
N ILE A 136 -3.58 16.84 17.23
CA ILE A 136 -3.66 17.73 18.39
C ILE A 136 -2.28 18.04 18.95
N LEU A 137 -1.41 17.03 19.08
CA LEU A 137 -0.03 17.22 19.54
C LEU A 137 0.74 18.16 18.61
N GLN A 138 0.60 17.99 17.30
CA GLN A 138 1.20 18.88 16.32
C GLN A 138 0.69 20.32 16.45
N ALA A 139 -0.62 20.49 16.69
CA ALA A 139 -1.23 21.81 16.91
C ALA A 139 -0.58 22.53 18.10
N LEU A 140 -0.41 21.80 19.21
CA LEU A 140 0.19 22.33 20.44
C LEU A 140 1.67 22.67 20.25
N GLU A 141 2.42 21.89 19.47
CA GLU A 141 3.81 22.21 19.14
C GLU A 141 3.93 23.49 18.31
N TYR A 142 2.99 23.75 17.40
CA TYR A 142 2.93 25.00 16.65
C TYR A 142 2.54 26.20 17.53
N GLU A 143 1.60 26.01 18.46
CA GLU A 143 1.18 27.07 19.39
C GLU A 143 2.31 27.47 20.34
N ASN A 144 3.07 26.49 20.86
CA ASN A 144 4.15 26.70 21.82
C ASN A 144 5.50 27.07 21.18
N GLY A 145 5.52 27.37 19.87
CA GLY A 145 6.72 27.85 19.19
C GLY A 145 7.84 26.82 19.07
N MET A 146 7.52 25.57 18.71
CA MET A 146 8.51 24.48 18.54
C MET A 146 9.30 24.18 19.82
N THR A 147 8.70 24.43 20.99
CA THR A 147 9.26 24.01 22.28
C THR A 147 8.83 22.57 22.53
N SER A 148 9.75 21.64 22.32
CA SER A 148 9.53 20.19 22.46
C SER A 148 8.84 19.84 23.78
N ILE A 149 7.76 19.05 23.73
CA ILE A 149 6.96 18.63 24.89
C ILE A 149 7.79 17.87 25.95
N PHE A 150 8.99 17.41 25.60
CA PHE A 150 9.98 16.83 26.52
C PHE A 150 10.42 17.78 27.64
N LEU A 151 10.28 19.10 27.48
CA LEU A 151 10.58 20.05 28.56
C LEU A 151 9.49 20.10 29.65
N LEU A 152 8.27 19.63 29.39
CA LEU A 152 7.18 19.61 30.37
C LEU A 152 7.19 18.38 31.29
N PHE A 153 7.92 17.32 30.92
CA PHE A 153 8.04 16.09 31.72
C PHE A 153 9.38 15.98 32.49
N SER A 154 10.18 17.05 32.51
CA SER A 154 11.48 17.09 33.21
C SER A 154 11.49 17.95 34.48
N TYR A 155 10.33 18.23 35.09
CA TYR A 155 10.23 18.87 36.40
C TYR A 155 9.37 18.04 37.36
#